data_AF-A0A528GUU6-F1
#
_entry.id   AF-A0A528GUU6-F1
#
_cell.length_a   1.000
_cell.length_b   1.000
_cell.length_c   1.000
_cell.angle_alpha   90.00
_cell.angle_beta   90.00
_cell.angle_gamma   90.00
#
_symmetry.space_group_name_H-M   'P 1'
#
loop_
_entity.id
_entity.type
_entity.pdbx_description
1 polymer ?
#
loop_
_entity_poly.entity_id
_entity_poly.type
_entity_poly.pdbx_seq_one_letter_code
_entity_poly.pdbx_strand_id
1 'polypeptide(L)'
;NYLRDSIGKPDELNVGWNSTDGLQNVESITALDDETLQIVTKARTRWPADNYLMIVPEHIWKGVSYADARGSFRNPAPLVGTGPMIVSEFQQGQFARLTPNKYFRTGQPATAGMIFTFFKASDSIAQGLKSGNLDYG
;
A
#
# COMPACT_ATOMS: atom_id res chain seq x y z
N ASN A 1 8.68 7.05 18.12
CA ASN A 1 8.97 7.80 16.88
C ASN A 1 8.25 7.05 15.77
N TYR A 2 6.98 7.37 15.52
CA TYR A 2 6.04 6.49 14.80
C TYR A 2 6.59 5.99 13.46
N LEU A 3 7.31 6.82 12.71
CA LEU A 3 7.87 6.44 11.40
C LEU A 3 8.89 5.29 11.46
N ARG A 4 9.66 5.19 12.55
CA ARG A 4 10.54 4.03 12.78
C ARG A 4 9.74 2.86 13.35
N ASP A 5 8.83 3.16 14.27
CA ASP A 5 8.01 2.18 14.98
C ASP A 5 6.80 1.69 14.17
N SER A 6 6.67 2.09 12.90
CA SER A 6 5.66 1.60 11.96
C SER A 6 6.21 0.55 11.00
N ILE A 7 7.53 0.35 10.99
CA ILE A 7 8.24 -0.49 10.01
C ILE A 7 8.16 -1.99 10.30
N GLY A 8 7.72 -2.38 11.50
CA GLY A 8 7.69 -3.79 11.91
C GLY A 8 9.06 -4.30 12.32
N LYS A 9 9.07 -5.45 12.99
CA LYS A 9 10.26 -6.30 13.02
C LYS A 9 10.27 -7.23 11.80
N PRO A 10 11.45 -7.72 11.37
CA PRO A 10 11.55 -8.62 10.21
C PRO A 10 10.71 -9.89 10.29
N ASP A 11 10.51 -10.44 11.48
CA ASP A 11 9.67 -11.62 11.72
C ASP A 11 8.17 -11.33 11.61
N GLU A 12 7.78 -10.05 11.70
CA GLU A 12 6.38 -9.62 11.68
C GLU A 12 5.92 -9.22 10.27
N LEU A 13 6.76 -8.51 9.49
CA LEU A 13 6.34 -7.83 8.25
C LEU A 13 7.00 -8.31 6.93
N ASN A 14 7.64 -9.48 6.89
CA ASN A 14 8.19 -10.06 5.64
C ASN A 14 7.22 -11.04 4.94
N VAL A 15 6.05 -10.58 4.47
CA VAL A 15 5.11 -11.40 3.67
C VAL A 15 4.51 -10.63 2.50
N GLY A 16 4.48 -11.29 1.34
CA GLY A 16 3.98 -10.70 0.11
C GLY A 16 4.87 -9.56 -0.34
N TRP A 17 4.29 -8.38 -0.53
CA TRP A 17 5.01 -7.15 -0.89
C TRP A 17 5.55 -6.37 0.33
N ASN A 18 5.18 -6.78 1.55
CA ASN A 18 5.76 -6.18 2.75
C ASN A 18 7.13 -6.82 2.99
N SER A 19 8.16 -5.98 3.08
CA SER A 19 9.52 -6.40 3.38
C SER A 19 10.22 -5.35 4.25
N THR A 20 10.91 -5.82 5.28
CA THR A 20 11.82 -5.01 6.09
C THR A 20 13.26 -5.12 5.61
N ASP A 21 13.51 -5.76 4.47
CA ASP A 21 14.88 -5.95 3.99
C ASP A 21 15.55 -4.61 3.68
N GLY A 22 16.83 -4.54 4.02
CA GLY A 22 17.66 -3.34 4.00
C GLY A 22 17.46 -2.38 5.17
N LEU A 23 16.34 -2.42 5.89
CA LEU A 23 16.11 -1.58 7.06
C LEU A 23 17.03 -1.91 8.24
N GLN A 24 17.63 -3.10 8.27
CA GLN A 24 18.70 -3.45 9.20
C GLN A 24 19.91 -2.51 9.10
N ASN A 25 20.10 -1.85 7.96
CA ASN A 25 21.19 -0.89 7.72
C ASN A 25 20.83 0.54 8.18
N VAL A 26 19.57 0.79 8.55
CA VAL A 26 19.13 2.08 9.07
C VAL A 26 19.41 2.15 10.57
N GLU A 27 20.08 3.21 10.99
CA GLU A 27 20.38 3.52 12.38
C GLU A 27 19.22 4.26 13.05
N SER A 28 18.68 5.28 12.38
CA SER A 28 17.54 6.05 12.87
C SER A 28 16.73 6.69 11.73
N ILE A 29 15.47 6.98 12.02
CA ILE A 29 14.54 7.72 11.15
C ILE A 29 13.85 8.76 12.03
N THR A 30 13.89 10.03 11.62
CA THR A 30 13.34 11.15 12.40
C THR A 30 12.66 12.14 11.46
N ALA A 31 11.39 12.46 11.72
CA ALA A 31 10.75 13.62 11.12
C ALA A 31 11.35 14.88 11.76
N LEU A 32 12.02 15.72 10.97
CA LEU A 32 12.60 16.98 11.44
C LEU A 32 11.53 18.08 11.51
N ASP A 33 10.56 18.00 10.60
CA ASP A 33 9.36 18.84 10.50
C ASP A 33 8.28 18.09 9.71
N ASP A 34 7.19 18.77 9.36
CA ASP A 34 6.02 18.19 8.69
C ASP A 34 6.32 17.67 7.26
N GLU A 35 7.38 18.16 6.61
CA GLU A 35 7.71 17.83 5.22
C GLU A 35 9.12 17.21 5.05
N THR A 36 9.90 17.10 6.13
CA THR A 36 11.30 16.68 6.08
C THR A 36 11.56 15.42 6.93
N LEU A 37 12.06 14.38 6.27
CA LEU A 37 12.50 13.13 6.90
C LEU A 37 14.04 13.01 6.88
N GLN A 38 14.64 12.74 8.03
CA GLN A 38 16.04 12.34 8.14
C GLN A 38 16.15 10.84 8.35
N ILE A 39 16.95 10.18 7.51
CA ILE A 39 17.32 8.77 7.64
C ILE A 39 18.83 8.68 7.86
N VAL A 40 19.25 8.14 9.00
CA VAL A 40 20.66 7.89 9.31
C VAL A 40 20.95 6.41 9.09
N THR A 41 22.03 6.08 8.38
CA THR A 41 22.43 4.71 8.06
C THR A 41 23.68 4.31 8.82
N LYS A 42 23.73 3.05 9.27
CA LYS A 42 24.86 2.49 10.03
C LYS A 42 26.18 2.46 9.26
N ALA A 43 26.10 2.44 7.93
CA ALA A 43 27.25 2.48 7.02
C ALA A 43 26.87 3.27 5.76
N ARG A 44 27.88 3.69 4.99
CA ARG A 44 27.65 4.36 3.70
C ARG A 44 26.89 3.43 2.76
N THR A 45 25.73 3.86 2.30
CA THR A 45 24.87 3.08 1.40
C THR A 45 24.00 4.03 0.57
N ARG A 46 23.58 3.58 -0.62
CA ARG A 46 22.54 4.24 -1.42
C ARG A 46 21.15 3.69 -1.17
N TRP A 47 21.01 2.73 -0.26
CA TRP A 47 19.77 2.02 -0.01
C TRP A 47 18.53 2.92 0.15
N PRO A 48 18.54 4.01 0.95
CA PRO A 48 17.36 4.88 1.07
C PRO A 48 16.92 5.55 -0.23
N ALA A 49 17.84 5.81 -1.15
CA ALA A 49 17.55 6.43 -2.45
C ALA A 49 17.15 5.41 -3.52
N ASP A 50 17.71 4.20 -3.45
CA ASP A 50 17.50 3.15 -4.44
C ASP A 50 16.26 2.27 -4.12
N ASN A 51 15.59 2.47 -2.98
CA ASN A 51 14.45 1.68 -2.55
C ASN A 51 13.17 2.52 -2.44
N TYR A 52 12.06 1.91 -2.86
CA TYR A 52 10.73 2.49 -2.72
C TYR A 52 10.04 1.85 -1.52
N LEU A 53 9.62 2.68 -0.57
CA LEU A 53 8.84 2.26 0.59
C LEU A 53 7.39 2.71 0.41
N MET A 54 6.45 1.80 0.64
CA MET A 54 5.04 2.14 0.67
C MET A 54 4.70 2.80 2.00
N ILE A 55 4.15 4.01 1.96
CA ILE A 55 3.79 4.79 3.15
C ILE A 55 2.35 4.50 3.54
N VAL A 56 2.12 4.28 4.84
CA VAL A 56 0.78 4.09 5.42
C VAL A 56 0.36 5.29 6.29
N PRO A 57 -0.92 5.65 6.35
CA PRO A 57 -1.39 6.81 7.12
C PRO A 57 -1.32 6.57 8.64
N GLU A 58 -0.55 7.40 9.35
CA GLU A 58 -0.34 7.28 10.80
C GLU A 58 -1.64 7.17 11.61
N HIS A 59 -2.62 8.04 11.32
CA HIS A 59 -3.87 8.11 12.06
C HIS A 59 -4.72 6.84 11.97
N ILE A 60 -4.42 5.93 11.03
CA ILE A 60 -5.06 4.61 10.92
C ILE A 60 -4.21 3.54 11.60
N TRP A 61 -2.89 3.55 11.37
CA TRP A 61 -2.02 2.41 11.68
C TRP A 61 -1.29 2.51 13.02
N LYS A 62 -1.19 3.69 13.66
CA LYS A 62 -0.43 3.87 14.92
C LYS A 62 -0.86 3.03 16.11
N GLY A 63 -2.13 2.63 16.15
CA GLY A 63 -2.68 1.79 17.20
C GLY A 63 -2.73 0.31 16.84
N VAL A 64 -2.30 -0.07 15.64
CA VAL A 64 -2.39 -1.44 15.13
C VAL A 64 -1.08 -2.15 15.42
N SER A 65 -1.13 -3.24 16.19
CA SER A 65 0.06 -4.06 16.42
C SER A 65 0.54 -4.70 15.11
N TYR A 66 1.82 -5.02 14.99
CA TYR A 66 2.31 -5.67 13.76
C TYR A 66 1.68 -7.04 13.50
N ALA A 67 1.36 -7.78 14.56
CA ALA A 67 0.64 -9.04 14.47
C ALA A 67 -0.79 -8.83 13.92
N ASP A 68 -1.49 -7.80 14.38
CA ASP A 68 -2.82 -7.47 13.87
C ASP A 68 -2.75 -6.94 12.44
N ALA A 69 -1.80 -6.06 12.13
CA ALA A 69 -1.54 -5.53 10.79
C ALA A 69 -1.34 -6.66 9.76
N ARG A 70 -0.68 -7.74 10.17
CA ARG A 70 -0.45 -8.93 9.36
C ARG A 70 -1.69 -9.82 9.18
N GLY A 71 -2.60 -9.84 10.17
CA GLY A 71 -3.63 -10.87 10.26
C GLY A 71 -5.05 -10.35 10.41
N SER A 72 -5.34 -9.82 11.59
CA SER A 72 -6.70 -9.56 12.07
C SER A 72 -7.21 -8.18 11.64
N PHE A 73 -6.33 -7.21 11.44
CA PHE A 73 -6.70 -5.84 11.10
C PHE A 73 -7.41 -5.83 9.75
N ARG A 74 -8.64 -5.32 9.76
CA ARG A 74 -9.42 -5.07 8.56
C ARG A 74 -9.40 -3.57 8.36
N ASN A 75 -8.70 -3.10 7.32
CA ASN A 75 -8.69 -1.71 6.89
C ASN A 75 -9.89 -1.51 5.94
N PRO A 76 -11.07 -1.06 6.42
CA PRO A 76 -12.27 -1.06 5.62
C PRO A 76 -12.21 0.01 4.54
N ALA A 77 -12.92 -0.23 3.43
CA ALA A 77 -13.10 0.78 2.41
C ALA A 77 -14.04 1.92 2.90
N PRO A 78 -13.83 3.17 2.47
CA PRO A 78 -12.78 3.61 1.55
C PRO A 78 -11.39 3.68 2.21
N LEU A 79 -10.38 3.11 1.54
CA LEU A 79 -9.01 3.10 2.06
C LEU A 79 -8.38 4.50 1.99
N VAL A 80 -7.76 4.94 3.08
CA VAL A 80 -6.97 6.17 3.08
C VAL A 80 -5.59 5.89 2.46
N GLY A 81 -5.24 6.63 1.40
CA GLY A 81 -3.95 6.49 0.71
C GLY A 81 -3.63 7.69 -0.18
N THR A 82 -2.40 7.74 -0.69
CA THR A 82 -1.86 8.87 -1.47
C THR A 82 -1.75 8.58 -2.97
N GLY A 83 -2.17 7.39 -3.41
CA GLY A 83 -2.16 6.97 -4.81
C GLY A 83 -3.20 7.69 -5.68
N PRO A 84 -3.13 7.51 -7.01
CA PRO A 84 -4.08 8.12 -7.95
C PRO A 84 -5.49 7.54 -7.83
N MET A 85 -5.62 6.29 -7.35
CA MET A 85 -6.89 5.60 -7.21
C MET A 85 -7.09 5.17 -5.76
N ILE A 86 -8.29 5.36 -5.22
CA ILE A 86 -8.70 4.95 -3.88
C ILE A 86 -9.58 3.71 -3.97
N VAL A 87 -9.27 2.67 -3.20
CA VAL A 87 -10.17 1.52 -3.03
C VAL A 87 -11.40 1.99 -2.25
N SER A 88 -12.51 2.20 -2.95
CA SER A 88 -13.77 2.71 -2.39
C SER A 88 -14.69 1.60 -1.90
N GLU A 89 -14.51 0.39 -2.40
CA GLU A 89 -15.26 -0.80 -2.01
C GLU A 89 -14.37 -2.04 -2.17
N PHE A 90 -14.48 -2.98 -1.24
CA PHE A 90 -13.75 -4.23 -1.31
C PHE A 90 -14.64 -5.37 -0.85
N GLN A 91 -14.82 -6.36 -1.73
CA GLN A 91 -15.53 -7.58 -1.41
C GLN A 91 -14.58 -8.77 -1.57
N GLN A 92 -14.22 -9.37 -0.44
CA GLN A 92 -13.22 -10.43 -0.38
C GLN A 92 -13.55 -11.58 -1.33
N GLY A 93 -12.58 -11.96 -2.16
CA GLY A 93 -12.72 -13.04 -3.14
C GLY A 93 -13.64 -12.72 -4.33
N GLN A 94 -14.14 -11.48 -4.43
CA GLN A 94 -14.98 -11.02 -5.54
C GLN A 94 -14.36 -9.84 -6.28
N PHE A 95 -14.22 -8.67 -5.67
CA PHE A 95 -13.69 -7.49 -6.36
C PHE A 95 -13.12 -6.42 -5.43
N ALA A 96 -12.35 -5.51 -6.01
CA ALA A 96 -12.02 -4.20 -5.45
C ALA A 96 -12.48 -3.10 -6.41
N ARG A 97 -13.27 -2.15 -5.93
CA ARG A 97 -13.66 -0.95 -6.69
C ARG A 97 -12.69 0.17 -6.37
N LEU A 98 -12.14 0.77 -7.41
CA LEU A 98 -11.24 1.91 -7.29
C LEU A 98 -11.88 3.15 -7.91
N THR A 99 -11.85 4.25 -7.18
CA THR A 99 -12.34 5.56 -7.60
C THR A 99 -11.18 6.56 -7.70
N PRO A 100 -11.24 7.55 -8.61
CA PRO A 100 -10.17 8.53 -8.77
C PRO A 100 -9.97 9.38 -7.51
N ASN A 101 -8.72 9.53 -7.08
CA ASN A 101 -8.37 10.42 -5.99
C ASN A 101 -8.38 11.87 -6.47
N LYS A 102 -9.41 12.65 -6.07
CA LYS A 102 -9.50 14.08 -6.41
C LYS A 102 -8.36 14.94 -5.86
N TYR A 103 -7.63 14.43 -4.87
CA TYR A 103 -6.50 15.11 -4.22
C TYR A 103 -5.14 14.54 -4.66
N PHE A 104 -5.09 13.76 -5.73
CA PHE A 104 -3.82 13.25 -6.21
C PHE A 104 -2.87 14.39 -6.60
N ARG A 105 -1.57 14.24 -6.32
CA ARG A 105 -0.54 15.28 -6.45
C ARG A 105 -0.39 15.90 -7.84
N THR A 106 -0.91 15.24 -8.88
CA THR A 106 -0.94 15.76 -10.26
C THR A 106 -2.35 16.09 -10.74
N GLY A 107 -3.30 16.27 -9.82
CA GLY A 107 -4.73 16.44 -10.11
C GLY A 107 -5.49 15.10 -10.21
N GLN A 108 -6.82 15.19 -10.21
CA GLN A 108 -7.71 14.04 -10.32
C GLN A 108 -7.43 13.26 -11.63
N PRO A 109 -7.21 11.93 -11.57
CA PRO A 109 -7.11 11.13 -12.78
C PRO A 109 -8.36 11.25 -13.66
N ALA A 110 -8.18 11.34 -14.97
CA ALA A 110 -9.27 11.46 -15.94
C ALA A 110 -10.09 10.18 -16.11
N THR A 111 -9.53 9.03 -15.74
CA THR A 111 -10.30 7.77 -15.70
C THR A 111 -11.43 7.87 -14.68
N ALA A 112 -12.59 7.27 -14.97
CA ALA A 112 -13.73 7.29 -14.05
C ALA A 112 -13.56 6.34 -12.85
N GLY A 113 -12.62 5.40 -12.91
CA GLY A 113 -12.50 4.31 -11.93
C GLY A 113 -12.05 3.02 -12.59
N MET A 114 -11.88 1.98 -11.78
CA MET A 114 -11.82 0.60 -12.28
C MET A 114 -12.46 -0.34 -11.26
N ILE A 115 -12.93 -1.49 -11.73
CA ILE A 115 -13.27 -2.62 -10.86
C ILE A 115 -12.27 -3.72 -11.16
N PHE A 116 -11.46 -4.07 -10.17
CA PHE A 116 -10.58 -5.23 -10.26
C PHE A 116 -11.33 -6.45 -9.74
N THR A 117 -11.80 -7.30 -10.64
CA THR A 117 -12.54 -8.52 -10.31
C THR A 117 -11.57 -9.69 -10.14
N PHE A 118 -11.72 -10.44 -9.05
CA PHE A 118 -10.88 -11.59 -8.74
C PHE A 118 -11.47 -12.86 -9.35
N PHE A 119 -10.76 -13.44 -10.32
CA PHE A 119 -11.13 -14.73 -10.92
C PHE A 119 -10.24 -15.86 -10.41
N LYS A 120 -10.83 -17.05 -10.23
CA LYS A 120 -10.10 -18.26 -9.85
C LYS A 120 -9.65 -19.10 -11.05
N ALA A 121 -10.23 -18.87 -12.22
CA ALA A 121 -10.01 -19.66 -13.43
C ALA A 121 -9.87 -18.74 -14.65
N SER A 122 -8.93 -19.09 -15.55
CA SER A 122 -8.67 -18.35 -16.79
C SER A 122 -9.85 -18.35 -17.75
N ASP A 123 -10.65 -19.41 -17.77
CA ASP A 123 -11.82 -19.51 -18.66
C ASP A 123 -12.87 -18.44 -18.33
N SER A 124 -13.02 -18.08 -17.04
CA SER A 124 -13.90 -16.99 -16.62
C SER A 124 -13.42 -15.64 -17.13
N ILE A 125 -12.10 -15.41 -17.17
CA ILE A 125 -11.51 -14.20 -17.75
C ILE A 125 -11.78 -14.16 -19.26
N ALA A 126 -11.52 -15.25 -19.97
CA ALA A 126 -11.75 -15.34 -21.42
C ALA A 126 -13.23 -15.11 -21.79
N GLN A 127 -14.16 -15.68 -21.03
CA GLN A 127 -15.60 -15.43 -21.20
C GLN A 127 -15.99 -13.99 -20.85
N GLY A 128 -15.40 -13.41 -19.79
CA GLY A 128 -15.61 -12.02 -19.42
C GLY A 128 -15.17 -11.06 -20.52
N LEU A 129 -14.00 -11.29 -21.11
CA LEU A 129 -13.48 -10.51 -22.24
C LEU A 129 -14.37 -10.69 -23.48
N LYS A 130 -14.74 -11.93 -23.81
CA LYS A 130 -15.59 -12.22 -24.97
C LYS A 130 -16.99 -11.60 -24.87
N SER A 131 -17.53 -11.51 -23.65
CA SER A 131 -18.85 -10.90 -23.41
C SER A 131 -18.81 -9.37 -23.29
N GLY A 132 -17.63 -8.76 -23.20
CA GLY A 132 -17.48 -7.32 -22.93
C GLY A 132 -17.75 -6.94 -21.47
N ASN A 133 -17.87 -7.92 -20.57
CA ASN A 133 -18.00 -7.68 -19.14
C ASN A 133 -16.64 -7.35 -18.49
N LEU A 134 -15.54 -7.65 -19.16
CA LEU A 134 -14.19 -7.25 -18.80
C LEU A 134 -13.55 -6.48 -19.95
N ASP A 135 -12.89 -5.37 -19.62
CA ASP A 135 -12.12 -4.59 -20.59
C ASP A 135 -10.67 -5.09 -20.72
N TYR A 136 -10.15 -5.77 -19.70
CA TYR A 136 -8.78 -6.28 -19.60
C TYR A 136 -8.70 -7.54 -18.71
N GLY A 137 -7.74 -8.43 -18.96
CA GLY A 137 -7.61 -9.72 -18.29
C GLY A 137 -6.17 -10.22 -18.17
#